data_AF-A0A3D5D5C2-F1
#
_entry.id   AF-A0A3D5D5C2-F1
#
_cell.length_a   1.000
_cell.length_b   1.000
_cell.length_c   1.000
_cell.angle_alpha   90.00
_cell.angle_beta   90.00
_cell.angle_gamma   90.00
#
_symmetry.space_group_name_H-M   'P 1'
#
loop_
_entity.id
_entity.type
_entity.pdbx_description
1 polymer ?
#
loop_
_entity_poly.entity_id
_entity_poly.type
_entity_poly.pdbx_seq_one_letter_code
_entity_poly.pdbx_strand_id
1 'polypeptide(L)'
;FYPAKKNGQKAHGDPRFDNEKDGHNLPPLWADFMKAIADNNHTPAADIEPAHRSSVLPMLGMISYRLGRSLEWDGGKEQILNDREANQLLRRDYRKPWVYPKV
;
A
#
# COMPACT_ATOMS: atom_id res chain seq x y z
N PHE A 1 -5.94 9.40 -15.17
CA PHE A 1 -6.11 8.06 -15.74
C PHE A 1 -6.14 8.14 -17.26
N TYR A 2 -5.26 7.39 -17.93
CA TYR A 2 -5.26 7.27 -19.38
C TYR A 2 -6.13 6.07 -19.78
N PRO A 3 -7.21 6.29 -20.55
CA PRO A 3 -8.09 5.20 -20.95
C PRO A 3 -7.41 4.31 -21.99
N ALA A 4 -7.69 3.00 -21.93
CA ALA A 4 -7.18 2.01 -22.89
C ALA A 4 -7.73 2.20 -24.31
N LYS A 5 -8.91 2.81 -24.45
CA LYS A 5 -9.51 3.11 -25.77
C LYS A 5 -8.83 4.33 -26.39
N LYS A 6 -8.53 4.24 -27.69
CA LYS A 6 -7.86 5.31 -28.49
C LYS A 6 -8.52 6.69 -28.37
N ASN A 7 -9.84 6.74 -28.20
CA ASN A 7 -10.63 7.98 -28.05
C ASN A 7 -11.29 8.10 -26.66
N GLY A 8 -10.76 7.41 -25.65
CA GLY A 8 -11.30 7.53 -24.30
C GLY A 8 -11.03 8.92 -23.72
N GLN A 9 -11.98 9.43 -22.95
CA GLN A 9 -11.79 10.69 -22.24
C GLN A 9 -10.76 10.52 -21.13
N LYS A 10 -9.72 11.35 -21.14
CA LYS A 10 -8.72 11.40 -20.07
C LYS A 10 -9.42 11.90 -18.81
N ALA A 11 -9.44 11.08 -17.76
CA ALA A 11 -9.90 11.53 -16.45
C ALA A 11 -8.71 12.10 -15.69
N HIS A 12 -8.70 13.41 -15.46
CA HIS A 12 -7.75 14.09 -14.59
C HIS A 12 -8.54 14.97 -13.64
N GLY A 13 -8.23 14.88 -12.35
CA GLY A 13 -8.73 15.81 -11.35
C GLY A 13 -7.54 16.54 -10.79
N ASP A 14 -7.61 17.87 -10.80
CA ASP A 14 -6.62 18.71 -10.11
C ASP A 14 -6.64 18.41 -8.60
N PRO A 15 -5.48 18.53 -7.92
CA PRO A 15 -5.44 18.39 -6.48
C PRO A 15 -6.35 19.44 -5.83
N ARG A 16 -7.14 19.01 -4.85
CA ARG A 16 -7.96 19.89 -4.03
C ARG A 16 -7.28 20.10 -2.68
N PHE A 17 -7.10 21.37 -2.31
CA PHE A 17 -6.51 21.76 -1.04
C PHE A 17 -7.56 22.44 -0.17
N ASP A 18 -7.59 22.11 1.10
CA ASP A 18 -8.51 22.73 2.06
C ASP A 18 -8.07 24.16 2.41
N ASN A 19 -6.80 24.48 2.18
CA ASN A 19 -6.23 25.82 2.30
C ASN A 19 -5.31 26.12 1.10
N GLU A 20 -5.83 26.87 0.13
CA GLU A 20 -5.11 27.22 -1.11
C GLU A 20 -3.86 28.07 -0.87
N LYS A 21 -3.79 28.78 0.27
CA LYS A 21 -2.66 29.69 0.57
C LYS A 21 -1.32 28.96 0.62
N ASP A 22 -1.30 27.72 1.12
CA ASP A 22 -0.07 26.95 1.35
C ASP A 22 0.12 25.84 0.28
N GLY A 23 -0.90 25.56 -0.53
CA GLY A 23 -0.84 24.53 -1.59
C GLY A 23 -0.66 23.09 -1.06
N HIS A 24 -1.02 22.83 0.20
CA HIS A 24 -0.92 21.51 0.82
C HIS A 24 -1.90 21.32 1.98
N ASN A 25 -2.19 20.06 2.33
CA ASN A 25 -3.10 19.68 3.41
C ASN A 25 -2.36 19.29 4.71
N LEU A 26 -1.19 19.88 5.00
CA LEU A 26 -0.43 19.57 6.22
C LEU A 26 -1.17 19.94 7.52
N PRO A 27 -1.73 21.16 7.69
CA PRO A 27 -2.47 21.49 8.91
C PRO A 27 -3.62 20.53 9.25
N PRO A 28 -4.54 20.18 8.32
CA PRO A 28 -5.60 19.23 8.62
C PRO A 28 -5.07 17.82 8.88
N LEU A 29 -4.03 17.36 8.18
CA LEU A 29 -3.43 16.04 8.45
C LEU A 29 -2.81 15.98 9.86
N TRP A 30 -2.16 17.05 10.31
CA TRP A 30 -1.61 17.13 11.67
C TRP A 30 -2.71 17.14 12.73
N ALA A 31 -3.79 17.90 12.50
CA ALA A 31 -4.94 17.91 13.41
C ALA A 31 -5.60 16.53 13.50
N ASP A 32 -5.75 15.84 12.37
CA ASP A 32 -6.25 14.45 12.30
C ASP A 32 -5.38 13.47 13.08
N PHE A 33 -4.05 13.56 12.93
CA PHE A 33 -3.09 12.76 13.70
C PHE A 33 -3.21 13.00 15.21
N MET A 34 -3.25 14.26 15.65
CA MET A 34 -3.41 14.59 17.07
C MET A 34 -4.75 14.11 17.63
N LYS A 35 -5.81 14.14 16.82
CA LYS A 35 -7.12 13.60 17.19
C LYS A 35 -7.08 12.08 17.36
N ALA A 36 -6.43 11.35 16.46
CA ALA A 36 -6.26 9.91 16.56
C ALA A 36 -5.47 9.48 17.82
N ILE A 37 -4.53 10.31 18.28
CA ILE A 37 -3.84 10.08 19.57
C ILE A 37 -4.78 10.27 20.75
N ALA A 38 -5.66 11.27 20.68
CA ALA A 38 -6.54 11.65 21.78
C ALA A 38 -7.81 10.77 21.89
N ASP A 39 -8.29 10.23 20.78
CA ASP A 39 -9.54 9.47 20.68
C ASP A 39 -9.29 8.10 20.01
N ASN A 40 -9.34 7.04 20.82
CA ASN A 40 -9.16 5.66 20.35
C ASN A 40 -10.23 5.18 19.37
N ASN A 41 -11.36 5.89 19.21
CA ASN A 41 -12.40 5.57 18.25
C ASN A 41 -12.27 6.35 16.92
N HIS A 42 -11.26 7.21 16.79
CA HIS A 42 -11.02 7.99 15.58
C HIS A 42 -10.01 7.28 14.66
N THR A 43 -10.48 6.82 13.50
CA THR A 43 -9.60 6.29 12.44
C THR A 43 -8.95 7.46 11.68
N PRO A 44 -7.61 7.56 11.64
CA PRO A 44 -6.94 8.64 10.93
C PRO A 44 -7.07 8.46 9.41
N ALA A 45 -6.91 9.56 8.67
CA ALA A 45 -6.86 9.54 7.21
C ALA A 45 -5.67 8.70 6.67
N ALA A 46 -4.57 8.65 7.44
CA ALA A 46 -3.37 7.87 7.14
C ALA A 46 -3.30 6.57 7.98
N ASP A 47 -4.35 5.76 7.92
CA ASP A 47 -4.45 4.50 8.66
C ASP A 47 -3.49 3.41 8.13
N ILE A 48 -3.11 2.49 9.01
CA ILE A 48 -2.10 1.46 8.76
C ILE A 48 -2.59 0.38 7.78
N GLU A 49 -3.88 0.01 7.82
CA GLU A 49 -4.40 -1.06 6.96
C GLU A 49 -4.40 -0.67 5.47
N PRO A 50 -4.90 0.51 5.05
CA PRO A 50 -4.74 0.98 3.67
C PRO A 50 -3.27 1.10 3.24
N ALA A 51 -2.40 1.59 4.13
CA ALA A 51 -0.97 1.71 3.87
C ALA A 51 -0.30 0.34 3.64
N HIS A 52 -0.65 -0.66 4.45
CA HIS A 52 -0.21 -2.04 4.28
C HIS A 52 -0.68 -2.63 2.95
N ARG A 53 -1.98 -2.57 2.66
CA ARG A 53 -2.56 -3.13 1.42
C ARG A 53 -1.97 -2.50 0.16
N SER A 54 -1.77 -1.18 0.17
CA SER A 54 -1.14 -0.47 -0.95
C SER A 54 0.33 -0.85 -1.14
N SER A 55 1.04 -1.20 -0.07
CA SER A 55 2.43 -1.68 -0.12
C SER A 55 2.55 -3.12 -0.60
N VAL A 56 1.56 -3.98 -0.33
CA VAL A 56 1.54 -5.38 -0.77
C VAL A 56 1.57 -5.49 -2.30
N LEU A 57 0.81 -4.66 -3.02
CA LEU A 57 0.69 -4.73 -4.48
C LEU A 57 2.02 -4.58 -5.24
N PRO A 58 2.85 -3.53 -5.03
CA PRO A 58 4.14 -3.42 -5.72
C PRO A 58 5.11 -4.55 -5.33
N MET A 59 5.02 -5.08 -4.11
CA MET A 59 5.84 -6.23 -3.70
C MET A 59 5.44 -7.51 -4.45
N LEU A 60 4.15 -7.80 -4.58
CA LEU A 60 3.65 -8.90 -5.41
C LEU A 60 4.01 -8.71 -6.88
N GLY A 61 3.96 -7.47 -7.38
CA GLY A 61 4.42 -7.12 -8.73
C GLY A 61 5.91 -7.47 -8.94
N MET A 62 6.76 -7.20 -7.96
CA MET A 62 8.18 -7.58 -8.01
C MET A 62 8.39 -9.09 -7.99
N ILE A 63 7.61 -9.83 -7.21
CA ILE A 63 7.66 -11.31 -7.19
C ILE A 63 7.22 -11.85 -8.56
N SER A 64 6.11 -11.34 -9.10
CA SER A 64 5.60 -11.71 -10.43
C SER A 64 6.63 -11.44 -11.52
N TYR A 65 7.27 -10.27 -11.50
CA TYR A 65 8.34 -9.92 -12.42
C TYR A 65 9.54 -10.89 -12.31
N ARG A 66 9.97 -11.20 -11.09
CA ARG A 66 11.10 -12.12 -10.85
C ARG A 66 10.82 -13.54 -11.35
N LEU A 67 9.59 -14.03 -11.20
CA LEU A 67 9.19 -15.38 -11.61
C LEU A 67 8.74 -15.46 -13.08
N GLY A 68 8.49 -14.31 -13.73
CA GLY A 68 8.03 -14.27 -15.12
C GLY A 68 6.60 -14.75 -15.33
N ARG A 69 5.75 -14.72 -14.30
CA ARG A 69 4.36 -15.23 -14.34
C ARG A 69 3.44 -14.45 -13.42
N SER A 70 2.13 -14.47 -13.69
CA SER A 70 1.11 -13.89 -12.82
C SER A 70 0.97 -14.67 -11.51
N LEU A 71 0.46 -14.01 -10.46
CA LEU A 71 0.25 -14.59 -9.13
C LEU A 71 -1.22 -14.47 -8.75
N GLU A 72 -1.76 -15.51 -8.11
CA GLU A 72 -3.06 -15.46 -7.46
C GLU A 72 -2.87 -15.21 -5.96
N TRP A 73 -3.48 -14.15 -5.42
CA TRP A 73 -3.26 -13.68 -4.06
C TRP A 73 -4.52 -13.84 -3.21
N ASP A 74 -4.41 -14.55 -2.09
CA ASP A 74 -5.39 -14.54 -1.00
C ASP A 74 -5.02 -13.44 -0.02
N GLY A 75 -5.68 -12.28 -0.13
CA GLY A 75 -5.45 -11.15 0.75
C GLY A 75 -5.95 -11.33 2.19
N GLY A 76 -6.79 -12.32 2.45
CA GLY A 76 -7.24 -12.64 3.81
C GLY A 76 -6.21 -13.48 4.56
N LYS A 77 -5.53 -14.40 3.87
CA LYS A 77 -4.47 -15.24 4.43
C LYS A 77 -3.06 -14.71 4.21
N GLU A 78 -2.93 -13.68 3.38
CA GLU A 78 -1.68 -13.10 2.91
C GLU A 78 -0.74 -14.13 2.28
N GLN A 79 -1.29 -14.92 1.35
CA GLN A 79 -0.58 -16.02 0.70
C GLN A 79 -0.82 -16.05 -0.81
N ILE A 80 0.18 -16.52 -1.54
CA ILE A 80 0.04 -16.80 -2.96
C ILE A 80 -0.57 -18.20 -3.11
N LEU A 81 -1.71 -18.31 -3.78
CA LEU A 81 -2.44 -19.57 -3.89
C LEU A 81 -1.67 -20.57 -4.75
N ASN A 82 -1.56 -21.81 -4.25
CA ASN A 82 -0.95 -22.95 -4.95
C ASN A 82 0.50 -22.75 -5.45
N ASP A 83 1.25 -21.76 -4.92
CA ASP A 83 2.60 -21.43 -5.40
C ASP A 83 3.63 -21.42 -4.27
N ARG A 84 4.21 -22.59 -3.97
CA ARG A 84 5.21 -22.73 -2.90
C ARG A 84 6.47 -21.90 -3.17
N GLU A 85 6.90 -21.81 -4.42
CA GLU A 85 8.10 -21.06 -4.81
C GLU A 85 7.89 -19.55 -4.58
N ALA A 86 6.75 -19.01 -5.00
CA ALA A 86 6.44 -17.61 -4.80
C ALA A 86 6.25 -17.25 -3.32
N ASN A 87 5.63 -18.13 -2.52
CA ASN A 87 5.48 -17.91 -1.07
C ASN A 87 6.83 -17.83 -0.33
N GLN A 88 7.88 -18.52 -0.81
CA GLN A 88 9.23 -18.38 -0.24
C GLN A 88 9.79 -16.95 -0.40
N LEU A 89 9.35 -16.22 -1.43
CA LEU A 89 9.78 -14.86 -1.72
C LEU A 89 9.03 -13.79 -0.90
N LEU A 90 7.98 -14.16 -0.16
CA LEU A 90 7.29 -13.27 0.77
C LEU A 90 8.12 -12.97 2.03
N ARG A 91 9.21 -13.72 2.24
CA ARG A 91 10.15 -13.50 3.34
C ARG A 91 11.57 -13.37 2.80
N ARG A 92 12.39 -12.63 3.53
CA ARG A 92 13.82 -12.48 3.26
C ARG A 92 14.59 -13.15 4.37
N ASP A 93 15.57 -13.97 3.99
CA ASP A 93 16.57 -14.44 4.93
C ASP A 93 17.41 -13.26 5.41
N TYR A 94 17.40 -13.03 6.72
CA TYR A 94 18.21 -11.98 7.31
C TYR A 94 19.69 -12.35 7.30
N ARG A 95 20.54 -11.34 7.09
CA ARG A 95 22.00 -11.51 7.16
C ARG A 95 22.40 -11.86 8.59
N LYS A 96 23.25 -12.87 8.78
CA LYS A 96 23.79 -13.23 10.11
C LYS A 96 24.52 -12.03 10.77
N PRO A 97 24.40 -11.83 12.10
CA PRO A 97 23.70 -12.68 13.08
C PRO A 97 22.21 -12.34 13.27
N TRP A 98 21.62 -11.49 12.42
CA TRP A 98 20.25 -11.02 12.58
C TRP A 98 19.24 -12.13 12.27
N VAL A 99 18.18 -12.20 13.09
CA VAL A 99 17.11 -13.19 12.96
C VAL A 99 15.79 -12.45 12.78
N TYR A 100 14.97 -12.90 11.84
CA TYR A 100 13.63 -12.36 11.66
C TYR A 100 12.79 -12.57 12.92
N PRO A 101 12.08 -11.55 13.44
CA PRO A 101 11.24 -11.69 14.62
C PRO A 101 10.21 -12.81 14.41
N LYS A 102 10.16 -13.76 15.35
CA LYS A 102 9.11 -14.78 15.37
C LYS A 102 7.90 -14.13 16.05
N VAL A 103 6.81 -13.99 15.30
CA VAL A 103 5.51 -13.58 15.82
C VAL A 103 4.73 -14.84 16.18
#